data_AF-A0A383DSS2-F1
#
_entry.id   AF-A0A383DSS2-F1
#
_cell.length_a   1.000
_cell.length_b   1.000
_cell.length_c   1.000
_cell.angle_alpha   90.00
_cell.angle_beta   90.00
_cell.angle_gamma   90.00
#
_symmetry.space_group_name_H-M   'P 1'
#
loop_
_entity.id
_entity.type
_entity.pdbx_description
1 polymer ?
#
loop_
_entity_poly.entity_id
_entity_poly.type
_entity_poly.pdbx_seq_one_letter_code
_entity_poly.pdbx_strand_id
1 'polypeptide(L)'
;MISHVNKLGTVRVGGSNPVRIMGILNTSPESFYKKSVSIGKQKIVDAVHSMEEEGADFIDVGGMSTAPYLSTMISEKIEVARIINA
;
A
#
# COMPACT_ATOMS: atom_id res chain seq x y z
N MET A 1 0.43 34.03 6.48
CA MET A 1 1.46 33.11 5.98
C MET A 1 0.92 31.70 6.21
N ILE A 2 0.41 31.03 5.18
CA ILE A 2 -0.19 29.69 5.33
C ILE A 2 0.97 28.72 5.56
N SER A 3 1.06 28.12 6.75
CA SER A 3 1.98 27.01 6.99
C SER A 3 1.50 25.84 6.16
N HIS A 4 2.08 25.66 4.97
CA HIS A 4 1.81 24.48 4.17
C HIS A 4 2.34 23.28 4.95
N VAL A 5 1.42 22.47 5.47
CA VAL A 5 1.77 21.26 6.22
C VAL A 5 2.24 20.24 5.20
N ASN A 6 3.54 20.24 4.93
CA ASN A 6 4.17 19.30 4.02
C ASN A 6 4.53 18.00 4.76
N LYS A 7 3.50 17.34 5.32
CA LYS A 7 3.67 16.09 6.07
C LYS A 7 2.55 15.10 5.74
N LEU A 8 2.93 13.83 5.62
CA LEU A 8 2.02 12.68 5.61
C LEU A 8 2.28 11.89 6.90
N GLY A 9 1.37 11.99 7.87
CA GLY A 9 1.60 11.51 9.23
C GLY A 9 2.85 12.15 9.85
N THR A 10 3.83 11.33 10.21
CA THR A 10 5.11 11.77 10.80
C THR A 10 6.18 12.12 9.76
N VAL A 11 5.97 11.78 8.49
CA VAL A 11 6.97 11.93 7.42
C VAL A 11 6.80 13.28 6.73
N ARG A 12 7.90 14.04 6.61
CA ARG A 12 7.93 15.28 5.83
C ARG A 12 8.14 14.99 4.35
N VAL A 13 7.35 15.63 3.49
CA VAL A 13 7.33 15.43 2.03
C VAL A 13 7.56 16.75 1.28
N GLY A 14 7.96 16.69 0.01
CA GLY A 14 8.09 17.85 -0.87
C GLY A 14 9.15 18.90 -0.45
N GLY A 15 9.26 19.98 -1.23
CA GLY A 15 10.25 21.03 -1.01
C GLY A 15 11.68 20.50 -1.04
N SER A 16 12.47 20.81 0.00
CA SER A 16 13.84 20.33 0.16
C SER A 16 13.96 19.02 0.95
N ASN A 17 12.84 18.35 1.27
CA ASN A 17 12.90 17.04 1.92
C ASN A 17 13.39 15.98 0.92
N PRO A 18 13.97 14.86 1.38
CA PRO A 18 14.35 13.75 0.51
C PRO A 18 13.17 13.21 -0.31
N VAL A 19 13.49 12.60 -1.46
CA VAL A 19 12.54 11.73 -2.15
C VAL A 19 12.09 10.64 -1.18
N ARG A 20 10.79 10.36 -1.18
CA ARG A 20 10.20 9.32 -0.34
C ARG A 20 9.81 8.12 -1.17
N ILE A 21 10.01 6.94 -0.62
CA ILE A 21 9.67 5.68 -1.25
C ILE A 21 8.39 5.13 -0.62
N MET A 22 7.45 4.70 -1.47
CA MET A 22 6.20 4.08 -1.06
C MET A 22 6.21 2.64 -1.54
N GLY A 23 6.24 1.70 -0.60
CA GLY A 23 6.05 0.28 -0.86
C GLY A 23 4.58 -0.01 -1.18
N ILE A 24 4.33 -0.83 -2.20
CA ILE A 24 2.97 -1.18 -2.62
C ILE A 24 2.63 -2.57 -2.09
N LEU A 25 1.66 -2.66 -1.18
CA LEU A 25 1.11 -3.90 -0.64
C LEU A 25 -0.28 -4.16 -1.23
N ASN A 26 -0.38 -5.18 -2.08
CA ASN A 26 -1.66 -5.61 -2.66
C ASN A 26 -2.26 -6.77 -1.87
N THR A 27 -3.46 -6.58 -1.34
CA THR A 27 -4.21 -7.61 -0.58
C THR A 27 -5.34 -8.24 -1.39
N SER A 28 -5.48 -7.85 -2.65
CA SER A 28 -6.42 -8.43 -3.63
C SER A 28 -5.91 -9.77 -4.19
N PRO A 29 -6.61 -10.90 -3.94
CA PRO A 29 -6.24 -12.21 -4.49
C PRO A 29 -6.17 -12.25 -6.02
N GLU A 30 -6.98 -11.44 -6.69
CA GLU A 30 -7.07 -11.31 -8.14
C GLU A 30 -5.97 -10.44 -8.77
N SER A 31 -5.08 -9.84 -7.98
CA SER A 31 -3.99 -9.03 -8.52
C SER A 31 -3.13 -9.79 -9.54
N PHE A 32 -2.82 -9.09 -10.65
CA PHE A 32 -2.11 -9.61 -11.82
C PHE A 32 -0.69 -10.13 -11.48
N TYR A 33 0.02 -9.44 -10.59
CA TYR A 33 1.36 -9.85 -10.17
C TYR A 33 1.29 -10.72 -8.90
N LYS A 34 1.11 -12.03 -9.09
CA LYS A 34 0.92 -13.00 -7.99
C LYS A 34 2.03 -13.01 -6.93
N LYS A 35 3.25 -12.56 -7.27
CA LYS A 35 4.38 -12.46 -6.33
C LYS A 35 4.25 -11.30 -5.33
N SER A 36 3.41 -10.29 -5.59
CA SER A 36 3.13 -9.19 -4.64
C SER A 36 1.83 -9.38 -3.85
N VAL A 37 1.13 -10.50 -4.04
CA VAL A 37 -0.12 -10.78 -3.34
C VAL A 37 0.20 -11.49 -2.03
N SER A 38 0.18 -10.73 -0.94
CA SER A 38 0.34 -11.25 0.41
C SER A 38 -1.03 -11.57 1.01
N ILE A 39 -1.45 -12.83 0.93
CA ILE A 39 -2.66 -13.31 1.61
C ILE A 39 -2.27 -13.98 2.92
N GLY A 40 -2.77 -13.44 4.03
CA GLY A 40 -2.53 -13.92 5.37
C GLY A 40 -1.58 -13.04 6.16
N LYS A 41 -1.94 -12.79 7.43
CA LYS A 41 -1.30 -11.83 8.33
C LYS A 41 0.23 -11.91 8.35
N GLN A 42 0.80 -13.12 8.49
CA GLN A 42 2.26 -13.26 8.59
C GLN A 42 2.97 -12.86 7.30
N LYS A 43 2.44 -13.22 6.13
CA LYS A 43 3.04 -12.83 4.84
C LYS A 43 2.99 -11.33 4.60
N ILE A 44 1.94 -10.67 5.10
CA ILE A 44 1.81 -9.22 5.05
C ILE A 44 2.87 -8.57 5.94
N VAL A 45 3.01 -9.05 7.18
CA VAL A 45 4.04 -8.59 8.12
C VAL A 45 5.44 -8.76 7.52
N ASP A 46 5.76 -9.94 6.99
CA ASP A 46 7.08 -10.21 6.40
C ASP A 46 7.36 -9.30 5.19
N ALA A 47 6.36 -9.08 4.33
CA ALA A 47 6.49 -8.20 3.17
C ALA A 47 6.71 -6.74 3.59
N VAL A 48 5.99 -6.25 4.59
CA VAL A 48 6.15 -4.87 5.10
C VAL A 48 7.52 -4.69 5.74
N HIS A 49 8.01 -5.68 6.51
CA HIS A 49 9.37 -5.63 7.07
C HIS A 49 10.43 -5.60 5.97
N SER A 50 10.29 -6.40 4.91
CA SER A 50 11.21 -6.33 3.76
C SER A 50 11.19 -4.94 3.10
N MET A 51 10.00 -4.37 2.88
CA MET A 51 9.88 -3.02 2.31
C MET A 51 10.51 -1.95 3.20
N GLU A 52 10.36 -2.06 4.52
CA GLU A 52 11.01 -1.18 5.50
C GLU A 52 12.53 -1.31 5.43
N GLU A 53 13.07 -2.54 5.43
CA GLU A 53 14.51 -2.82 5.30
C GLU A 53 15.09 -2.32 3.97
N GLU A 54 14.30 -2.35 2.90
CA GLU A 54 14.63 -1.81 1.57
C GLU A 54 14.50 -0.29 1.48
N GLY A 55 14.00 0.38 2.53
CA GLY A 55 13.98 1.84 2.64
C GLY A 55 12.65 2.50 2.29
N ALA A 56 11.52 1.79 2.33
CA ALA A 56 10.21 2.40 2.18
C ALA A 56 9.87 3.33 3.36
N ASP A 57 9.47 4.57 3.06
CA ASP A 57 8.96 5.53 4.04
C ASP A 57 7.45 5.34 4.29
N PHE A 58 6.74 4.73 3.33
CA PHE A 58 5.29 4.52 3.34
C PHE A 58 4.93 3.14 2.84
N ILE A 59 3.78 2.65 3.26
CA ILE A 59 3.12 1.48 2.67
C ILE A 59 1.76 1.93 2.13
N ASP A 60 1.51 1.67 0.86
CA ASP A 60 0.20 1.81 0.23
C ASP A 60 -0.50 0.45 0.20
N VAL A 61 -1.68 0.36 0.81
CA VAL A 61 -2.40 -0.90 1.01
C VAL A 61 -3.66 -0.91 0.13
N GLY A 62 -3.64 -1.74 -0.91
CA GLY A 62 -4.74 -1.84 -1.89
C GLY A 62 -5.56 -3.13 -1.76
N GLY A 63 -6.88 -3.01 -1.54
CA GLY A 63 -7.81 -4.13 -1.40
C GLY A 63 -8.51 -4.58 -2.69
N MET A 64 -8.49 -3.77 -3.74
CA MET A 64 -9.07 -4.05 -5.05
C MET A 64 -8.03 -3.84 -6.15
N SER A 65 -7.96 -4.77 -7.10
CA SER A 65 -7.11 -4.58 -8.28
C SER A 65 -7.82 -3.69 -9.33
N THR A 66 -7.10 -2.76 -9.95
CA THR A 66 -7.58 -1.96 -11.09
C THR A 66 -7.03 -2.46 -12.44
N ALA A 67 -6.53 -3.71 -12.48
CA ALA A 67 -5.93 -4.29 -13.67
C ALA A 67 -6.92 -4.32 -14.85
N PRO A 68 -6.60 -3.70 -16.01
CA PRO A 68 -7.57 -3.46 -17.08
C PRO A 68 -8.05 -4.74 -17.80
N TYR A 69 -7.39 -5.87 -17.60
CA TYR A 69 -7.67 -7.14 -18.28
C TYR A 69 -8.36 -8.18 -17.39
N LEU A 70 -8.64 -7.85 -16.12
CA LEU A 70 -9.26 -8.75 -15.17
C LEU A 70 -10.59 -8.16 -14.69
N SER A 71 -11.60 -9.02 -14.48
CA SER A 71 -12.83 -8.62 -13.81
C SER A 71 -12.58 -8.59 -12.31
N THR A 72 -12.23 -7.41 -11.80
CA THR A 72 -11.72 -7.23 -10.42
C THR A 72 -12.61 -6.34 -9.57
N MET A 73 -13.66 -5.77 -10.16
CA MET A 73 -14.60 -4.90 -9.44
C MET A 73 -15.28 -5.68 -8.31
N ILE A 74 -15.13 -5.18 -7.10
CA ILE A 74 -15.78 -5.69 -5.90
C ILE A 74 -16.57 -4.55 -5.24
N SER A 75 -17.45 -4.89 -4.30
CA SER A 75 -18.11 -3.87 -3.50
C SER A 75 -17.14 -3.25 -2.49
N GLU A 76 -17.38 -1.99 -2.12
CA GLU A 76 -16.65 -1.28 -1.07
C GLU A 76 -16.58 -2.11 0.22
N LYS A 77 -17.67 -2.80 0.60
CA LYS A 77 -17.72 -3.68 1.77
C LYS A 77 -16.67 -4.80 1.71
N ILE A 78 -16.47 -5.40 0.54
CA ILE A 78 -15.48 -6.47 0.36
C ILE A 78 -14.07 -5.87 0.39
N GLU A 79 -13.85 -4.73 -0.25
CA GLU A 79 -12.55 -4.05 -0.25
C GLU A 79 -12.13 -3.64 1.16
N VAL A 80 -13.02 -3.01 1.93
CA VAL A 80 -12.80 -2.63 3.33
C VAL A 80 -12.46 -3.86 4.18
N ALA A 81 -13.17 -4.98 3.99
CA ALA A 81 -12.87 -6.21 4.71
C ALA A 81 -11.47 -6.75 4.37
N ARG A 82 -10.99 -6.60 3.14
CA ARG A 82 -9.62 -7.01 2.77
C ARG A 82 -8.56 -6.10 3.40
N ILE A 83 -8.80 -4.80 3.42
CA ILE A 83 -7.87 -3.82 4.01
C ILE A 83 -7.79 -3.96 5.53
N ILE A 84 -8.92 -4.13 6.23
CA ILE A 84 -8.96 -4.26 7.69
C ILE A 84 -8.29 -5.56 8.17
N ASN A 85 -8.38 -6.63 7.36
CA ASN A 85 -7.79 -7.93 7.69
C ASN A 85 -6.33 -8.08 7.19
N ALA A 86 -5.79 -7.04 6.55
CA ALA A 86 -4.39 -6.98 6.17
C ALA A 86 -3.50 -6.80 7.41
#